data_AF-F4PKR1-F1
#
_entry.id   AF-F4PKR1-F1
#
_cell.length_a   1.000
_cell.length_b   1.000
_cell.length_c   1.000
_cell.angle_alpha   90.00
_cell.angle_beta   90.00
_cell.angle_gamma   90.00
#
_symmetry.space_group_name_H-M   'P 1'
#
loop_
_entity.id
_entity.type
_entity.pdbx_description
1 polymer ?
#
loop_
_entity_poly.entity_id
_entity_poly.type
_entity_poly.pdbx_seq_one_letter_code
_entity_poly.pdbx_strand_id
1 'polypeptide(L)'
;MPLLETLRVDGSLLVDGRVSLKSSQSLKKLVIRECENVIPANIIPSTVEKVTIHNYAERINILEQVVFPPSLTHLTVSGDCKNPIKLPQSLVKLKMNEFTSKSGSVFRLDEGINHTNVRDLSIIIENGTNQPPTTYQFSIQRLDADNRNVLVLEKQTMTGGIITQRKQEHESEYDPINLRYTGSNSTFELKWFLTYYQDYDGVGS
;
A
#
# COMPACT_ATOMS: atom_id res chain seq x y z
N MET A 1 13.14 -26.86 -6.48
CA MET A 1 14.21 -25.88 -6.72
C MET A 1 14.74 -25.36 -5.38
N PRO A 2 15.67 -26.07 -4.70
CA PRO A 2 15.98 -25.79 -3.30
C PRO A 2 16.82 -24.53 -3.03
N LEU A 3 17.32 -23.82 -4.06
CA LEU A 3 18.18 -22.64 -3.90
C LEU A 3 17.62 -21.36 -4.54
N LEU A 4 16.38 -21.38 -5.04
CA LEU A 4 15.82 -20.22 -5.73
C LEU A 4 15.39 -19.15 -4.71
N GLU A 5 16.20 -18.10 -4.56
CA GLU A 5 15.89 -16.99 -3.64
C GLU A 5 14.97 -15.92 -4.24
N THR A 6 14.95 -15.80 -5.57
CA THR A 6 14.14 -14.81 -6.29
C THR A 6 13.37 -15.48 -7.41
N LEU A 7 12.06 -15.27 -7.44
CA LEU A 7 11.19 -15.74 -8.51
C LEU A 7 10.42 -14.57 -9.10
N ARG A 8 10.37 -14.53 -10.44
CA ARG A 8 9.43 -13.71 -11.18
C ARG A 8 8.47 -14.63 -11.89
N VAL A 9 7.18 -14.44 -11.65
CA VAL A 9 6.12 -15.30 -12.20
C VAL A 9 5.00 -14.43 -12.75
N ASP A 10 4.34 -14.95 -13.77
CA ASP A 10 3.10 -14.37 -14.27
C ASP A 10 1.97 -14.66 -13.26
N GLY A 11 1.13 -13.66 -12.99
CA GLY A 11 0.02 -13.76 -12.06
C GLY A 11 -0.96 -14.86 -12.45
N SER A 12 -1.27 -15.01 -13.75
CA SER A 12 -2.17 -16.06 -14.24
C SER A 12 -1.62 -17.46 -13.95
N LEU A 13 -0.33 -17.69 -14.18
CA LEU A 13 0.31 -18.99 -13.92
C LEU A 13 0.32 -19.36 -12.45
N LEU A 14 0.45 -18.35 -11.58
CA LEU A 14 0.42 -18.52 -10.14
C LEU A 14 -1.01 -18.81 -9.68
N VAL A 15 -1.97 -17.97 -10.04
CA VAL A 15 -3.38 -18.07 -9.63
C VAL A 15 -4.05 -19.36 -10.14
N ASP A 16 -3.76 -19.77 -11.38
CA ASP A 16 -4.30 -21.01 -11.97
C ASP A 16 -3.67 -22.29 -11.36
N GLY A 17 -2.70 -22.15 -10.45
CA GLY A 17 -2.00 -23.27 -9.84
C GLY A 17 -1.03 -24.01 -10.78
N ARG A 18 -0.76 -23.47 -11.98
CA ARG A 18 0.23 -24.03 -12.92
C ARG A 18 1.65 -23.94 -12.36
N VAL A 19 1.90 -22.96 -11.50
CA VAL A 19 3.13 -22.83 -10.71
C VAL A 19 2.80 -22.92 -9.23
N SER A 20 3.38 -23.91 -8.53
CA SER A 20 3.24 -24.03 -7.08
C SER A 20 4.50 -23.55 -6.35
N LEU A 21 4.33 -22.66 -5.37
CA LEU A 21 5.43 -22.16 -4.55
C LEU A 21 5.65 -22.99 -3.26
N LYS A 22 4.83 -24.01 -3.00
CA LYS A 22 4.87 -24.81 -1.76
C LYS A 22 6.21 -25.54 -1.56
N SER A 23 6.88 -25.93 -2.64
CA SER A 23 8.18 -26.62 -2.59
C SER A 23 9.39 -25.69 -2.45
N SER A 24 9.18 -24.37 -2.52
CA SER A 24 10.27 -23.38 -2.60
C SER A 24 10.64 -22.86 -1.22
N GLN A 25 11.37 -23.67 -0.46
CA GLN A 25 11.75 -23.39 0.94
C GLN A 25 12.78 -22.24 1.11
N SER A 26 13.43 -21.82 0.03
CA SER A 26 14.48 -20.77 0.07
C SER A 26 14.04 -19.45 -0.57
N LEU A 27 12.77 -19.33 -0.99
CA LEU A 27 12.29 -18.17 -1.73
C LEU A 27 12.14 -16.97 -0.79
N LYS A 28 12.91 -15.90 -1.04
CA LYS A 28 12.89 -14.66 -0.25
C LYS A 28 12.23 -13.50 -1.00
N LYS A 29 12.27 -13.52 -2.34
CA LYS A 29 11.73 -12.44 -3.19
C LYS A 29 10.79 -13.01 -4.24
N LEU A 30 9.57 -12.49 -4.28
CA LEU A 30 8.55 -12.87 -5.26
C LEU A 30 8.10 -11.63 -6.04
N VAL A 31 8.12 -11.72 -7.36
CA VAL A 31 7.54 -10.72 -8.26
C VAL A 31 6.41 -11.39 -9.03
N ILE A 32 5.20 -10.89 -8.85
CA ILE A 32 3.99 -11.32 -9.55
C ILE A 32 3.69 -10.25 -10.60
N ARG A 33 3.83 -10.61 -11.87
CA ARG A 33 3.60 -9.72 -13.02
C ARG A 33 2.20 -9.93 -13.58
N GLU A 34 1.66 -8.94 -14.29
CA GLU A 34 0.47 -9.12 -15.13
C GLU A 34 -0.69 -9.78 -14.37
N CYS A 35 -0.93 -9.33 -13.12
CA CYS A 35 -1.96 -9.91 -12.29
C CYS A 35 -3.32 -9.30 -12.65
N GLU A 36 -4.19 -10.12 -13.24
CA GLU A 36 -5.55 -9.73 -13.65
C GLU A 36 -6.65 -10.40 -12.79
N ASN A 37 -6.29 -11.48 -12.08
CA ASN A 37 -7.19 -12.27 -11.24
C ASN A 37 -6.94 -12.02 -9.75
N VAL A 38 -7.94 -12.33 -8.93
CA VAL A 38 -7.82 -12.29 -7.46
C VAL A 38 -6.72 -13.25 -7.01
N ILE A 39 -5.77 -12.73 -6.24
CA ILE A 39 -4.71 -13.53 -5.64
C ILE A 39 -5.32 -14.29 -4.45
N PRO A 40 -5.36 -15.64 -4.50
CA PRO A 40 -5.96 -16.40 -3.42
C PRO A 40 -5.07 -16.37 -2.17
N ALA A 41 -5.71 -16.61 -1.02
CA ALA A 41 -4.99 -16.73 0.24
C ALA A 41 -3.91 -17.83 0.18
N ASN A 42 -2.84 -17.67 0.96
CA ASN A 42 -1.77 -18.65 1.15
C ASN A 42 -0.93 -18.99 -0.10
N ILE A 43 -1.04 -18.21 -1.18
CA ILE A 43 -0.23 -18.45 -2.38
C ILE A 43 1.21 -17.98 -2.22
N ILE A 44 1.43 -16.96 -1.37
CA ILE A 44 2.75 -16.41 -1.05
C ILE A 44 3.33 -17.24 0.10
N PRO A 45 4.47 -17.93 -0.08
CA PRO A 45 5.10 -18.72 0.98
C PRO A 45 5.52 -17.88 2.18
N SER A 46 5.51 -18.51 3.37
CA SER A 46 5.93 -17.88 4.63
C SER A 46 7.41 -17.48 4.69
N THR A 47 8.24 -17.91 3.74
CA THR A 47 9.67 -17.55 3.65
C THR A 47 9.91 -16.23 2.91
N VAL A 48 8.89 -15.70 2.22
CA VAL A 48 9.05 -14.54 1.35
C VAL A 48 9.09 -13.25 2.16
N GLU A 49 10.23 -12.57 2.11
CA GLU A 49 10.48 -11.30 2.79
C GLU A 49 10.14 -10.08 1.91
N LYS A 50 10.16 -10.24 0.58
CA LYS A 50 9.91 -9.16 -0.37
C LYS A 50 8.93 -9.57 -1.46
N VAL A 51 7.86 -8.80 -1.62
CA VAL A 51 6.83 -9.04 -2.65
C VAL A 51 6.69 -7.80 -3.53
N THR A 52 6.66 -8.02 -4.84
CA THR A 52 6.24 -7.03 -5.83
C THR A 52 5.03 -7.58 -6.58
N ILE A 53 3.94 -6.82 -6.63
CA ILE A 53 2.72 -7.17 -7.36
C ILE A 53 2.46 -6.08 -8.38
N HIS A 54 2.35 -6.46 -9.64
CA HIS A 54 1.88 -5.59 -10.72
C HIS A 54 0.43 -5.94 -11.03
N ASN A 55 -0.49 -5.13 -10.52
CA ASN A 55 -1.92 -5.19 -10.78
C ASN A 55 -2.25 -4.49 -12.11
N TYR A 56 -2.90 -5.23 -13.01
CA TYR A 56 -3.44 -4.73 -14.27
C TYR A 56 -4.97 -4.77 -14.30
N ALA A 57 -5.62 -5.26 -13.24
CA ALA A 57 -7.07 -5.30 -13.15
C ALA A 57 -7.65 -3.92 -12.81
N GLU A 58 -8.44 -3.36 -13.72
CA GLU A 58 -9.10 -2.05 -13.51
C GLU A 58 -10.39 -2.15 -12.67
N ARG A 59 -10.99 -3.34 -12.60
CA ARG A 59 -12.35 -3.55 -12.06
C ARG A 59 -12.41 -4.51 -10.88
N ILE A 60 -11.31 -5.19 -10.57
CA ILE A 60 -11.27 -6.25 -9.56
C ILE A 60 -10.21 -5.88 -8.54
N ASN A 61 -10.54 -6.06 -7.26
CA ASN A 61 -9.57 -5.93 -6.18
C ASN A 61 -8.75 -7.22 -6.07
N ILE A 62 -7.61 -7.29 -6.77
CA ILE A 62 -6.80 -8.51 -6.79
C ILE A 62 -6.21 -8.87 -5.41
N LEU A 63 -6.19 -7.92 -4.48
CA LEU A 63 -5.61 -8.07 -3.14
C LEU A 63 -6.67 -8.34 -2.06
N GLU A 64 -7.94 -8.47 -2.42
CA GLU A 64 -9.02 -8.65 -1.42
C GLU A 64 -8.83 -9.87 -0.51
N GLN A 65 -8.34 -10.97 -1.09
CA GLN A 65 -8.16 -12.25 -0.41
C GLN A 65 -6.70 -12.56 -0.07
N VAL A 66 -5.77 -11.69 -0.45
CA VAL A 66 -4.35 -11.97 -0.24
C VAL A 66 -4.05 -11.94 1.25
N VAL A 67 -3.35 -12.98 1.71
CA VAL A 67 -2.80 -13.02 3.06
C VAL A 67 -1.29 -12.96 2.91
N PHE A 68 -0.71 -11.84 3.31
CA PHE A 68 0.74 -11.68 3.29
C PHE A 68 1.39 -12.47 4.43
N PRO A 69 2.55 -13.09 4.20
CA PRO A 69 3.24 -13.84 5.23
C PRO A 69 3.79 -12.91 6.32
N PRO A 70 3.91 -13.39 7.57
CA PRO A 70 4.44 -12.60 8.69
C PRO A 70 5.94 -12.29 8.59
N SER A 71 6.64 -12.86 7.61
CA SER A 71 8.04 -12.54 7.29
C SER A 71 8.17 -11.37 6.31
N LEU A 72 7.06 -10.89 5.73
CA LEU A 72 7.09 -9.87 4.69
C LEU A 72 7.55 -8.53 5.29
N THR A 73 8.71 -8.05 4.84
CA THR A 73 9.27 -6.77 5.29
C THR A 73 9.16 -5.69 4.21
N HIS A 74 9.10 -6.08 2.94
CA HIS A 74 9.03 -5.16 1.80
C HIS A 74 7.87 -5.52 0.87
N LEU A 75 6.99 -4.56 0.63
CA LEU A 75 5.89 -4.70 -0.32
C LEU A 75 5.96 -3.60 -1.36
N THR A 76 5.86 -3.98 -2.62
CA THR A 76 5.60 -3.07 -3.74
C THR A 76 4.32 -3.49 -4.42
N VAL A 77 3.36 -2.58 -4.52
CA VAL A 77 2.14 -2.77 -5.31
C VAL A 77 2.10 -1.71 -6.39
N SER A 78 1.93 -2.14 -7.64
CA SER A 78 1.70 -1.25 -8.78
C SER A 78 0.32 -1.51 -9.35
N GLY A 79 -0.37 -0.48 -9.85
CA GLY A 79 -1.73 -0.61 -10.37
C GLY A 79 -2.78 0.10 -9.52
N ASP A 80 -4.03 0.06 -9.99
CA ASP A 80 -5.16 0.67 -9.30
C ASP A 80 -5.51 -0.13 -8.02
N CYS A 81 -5.41 0.50 -6.86
CA CYS A 81 -5.73 -0.09 -5.56
C CYS A 81 -6.89 0.68 -4.93
N LYS A 82 -8.13 0.32 -5.30
CA LYS A 82 -9.33 1.07 -4.88
C LYS A 82 -9.74 0.87 -3.42
N ASN A 83 -9.24 -0.20 -2.79
CA ASN A 83 -9.66 -0.63 -1.46
C ASN A 83 -8.47 -0.70 -0.50
N PRO A 84 -8.71 -0.59 0.82
CA PRO A 84 -7.69 -0.80 1.83
C PRO A 84 -7.03 -2.18 1.66
N ILE A 85 -5.69 -2.21 1.70
CA ILE A 85 -4.91 -3.43 1.62
C ILE A 85 -4.62 -3.87 3.05
N LYS A 86 -4.93 -5.12 3.42
CA LYS A 86 -4.55 -5.69 4.72
C LYS A 86 -3.04 -5.93 4.74
N LEU A 87 -2.29 -4.98 5.29
CA LEU A 87 -0.84 -5.05 5.37
C LEU A 87 -0.39 -5.88 6.60
N PRO A 88 0.70 -6.66 6.51
CA PRO A 88 1.20 -7.41 7.66
C PRO A 88 1.99 -6.51 8.61
N GLN A 89 1.93 -6.80 9.91
CA GLN A 89 2.63 -6.02 10.94
C GLN A 89 4.15 -5.95 10.73
N SER A 90 4.74 -7.00 10.14
CA SER A 90 6.18 -7.11 9.84
C SER A 90 6.69 -6.12 8.79
N LEU A 91 5.79 -5.43 8.07
CA LEU A 91 6.16 -4.58 6.97
C LEU A 91 6.95 -3.36 7.46
N VAL A 92 8.14 -3.13 6.90
CA VAL A 92 8.99 -1.96 7.22
C VAL A 92 9.08 -0.98 6.04
N LYS A 93 8.91 -1.49 4.81
CA LYS A 93 8.95 -0.69 3.59
C LYS A 93 7.74 -0.98 2.71
N LEU A 94 7.00 0.07 2.40
CA LEU A 94 5.85 0.03 1.50
C LEU A 94 6.11 0.94 0.30
N LYS A 95 5.90 0.41 -0.89
CA LYS A 95 5.98 1.16 -2.14
C LYS A 95 4.68 0.99 -2.91
N MET A 96 3.96 2.08 -3.12
CA MET A 96 2.77 2.14 -3.95
C MET A 96 3.15 2.81 -5.27
N ASN A 97 2.77 2.21 -6.39
CA ASN A 97 2.87 2.80 -7.71
C ASN A 97 1.47 2.90 -8.33
N GLU A 98 0.89 4.07 -8.26
CA GLU A 98 -0.46 4.31 -8.75
C GLU A 98 -0.43 4.88 -10.17
N PHE A 99 -1.19 4.24 -11.06
CA PHE A 99 -1.49 4.77 -12.39
C PHE A 99 -2.71 5.69 -12.26
N THR A 100 -2.48 6.98 -12.03
CA THR A 100 -3.58 7.92 -11.87
C THR A 100 -3.99 8.46 -13.23
N SER A 101 -4.89 7.78 -13.94
CA SER A 101 -5.57 8.37 -15.10
C SER A 101 -6.68 9.36 -14.69
N LYS A 102 -7.07 9.35 -13.40
CA LYS A 102 -8.12 10.21 -12.83
C LYS A 102 -7.64 10.86 -11.55
N SER A 103 -7.93 12.16 -11.41
CA SER A 103 -7.75 12.89 -10.16
C SER A 103 -8.61 12.27 -9.07
N GLY A 104 -8.03 12.02 -7.88
CA GLY A 104 -8.77 11.55 -6.72
C GLY A 104 -8.38 10.19 -6.15
N SER A 105 -7.24 9.61 -6.53
CA SER A 105 -6.72 8.47 -5.77
C SER A 105 -6.50 8.85 -4.30
N VAL A 106 -6.91 7.94 -3.43
CA VAL A 106 -6.82 8.09 -1.97
C VAL A 106 -6.06 6.90 -1.42
N PHE A 107 -4.94 7.19 -0.76
CA PHE A 107 -4.17 6.21 -0.02
C PHE A 107 -4.49 6.32 1.47
N ARG A 108 -4.96 5.23 2.08
CA ARG A 108 -5.19 5.12 3.54
C ARG A 108 -3.86 5.00 4.26
N LEU A 109 -3.30 6.14 4.67
CA LEU A 109 -2.04 6.18 5.39
C LEU A 109 -2.15 5.57 6.79
N ASP A 110 -3.32 5.70 7.42
CA ASP A 110 -3.60 5.10 8.72
C ASP A 110 -3.38 3.59 8.74
N GLU A 111 -3.63 2.87 7.64
CA GLU A 111 -3.31 1.44 7.52
C GLU A 111 -1.81 1.19 7.70
N GLY A 112 -0.98 2.01 7.05
CA GLY A 112 0.47 1.96 7.20
C GLY A 112 0.95 2.41 8.58
N ILE A 113 0.29 3.37 9.21
CA ILE A 113 0.68 3.90 10.52
C ILE A 113 0.25 2.97 11.67
N ASN A 114 -1.01 2.57 11.69
CA ASN A 114 -1.64 1.93 12.85
C ASN A 114 -1.43 0.42 12.87
N HIS A 115 -1.36 -0.23 11.70
CA HIS A 115 -1.41 -1.69 11.60
C HIS A 115 -0.10 -2.32 11.13
N THR A 116 0.95 -1.52 10.91
CA THR A 116 2.24 -2.01 10.44
C THR A 116 3.42 -1.40 11.20
N ASN A 117 4.64 -1.80 10.82
CA ASN A 117 5.89 -1.19 11.25
C ASN A 117 6.53 -0.34 10.14
N VAL A 118 5.76 0.12 9.14
CA VAL A 118 6.31 0.85 8.01
C VAL A 118 7.04 2.10 8.51
N ARG A 119 8.29 2.23 8.06
CA ARG A 119 9.19 3.37 8.30
C ARG A 119 9.56 4.07 7.01
N ASP A 120 9.56 3.34 5.90
CA ASP A 120 9.81 3.86 4.56
C ASP A 120 8.57 3.70 3.69
N LEU A 121 7.93 4.81 3.37
CA LEU A 121 6.82 4.86 2.42
C LEU A 121 7.30 5.51 1.13
N SER A 122 6.98 4.91 -0.01
CA SER A 122 7.20 5.52 -1.32
C SER A 122 5.92 5.48 -2.11
N ILE A 123 5.47 6.63 -2.58
CA ILE A 123 4.31 6.76 -3.47
C ILE A 123 4.82 7.25 -4.81
N ILE A 124 4.61 6.45 -5.84
CA ILE A 124 4.90 6.79 -7.22
C ILE A 124 3.58 7.09 -7.92
N ILE A 125 3.54 8.23 -8.59
CA ILE A 125 2.38 8.68 -9.34
C ILE A 125 2.79 8.75 -10.80
N GLU A 126 2.18 7.89 -11.61
CA GLU A 126 2.30 7.89 -13.06
C GLU A 126 1.20 8.78 -13.65
N ASN A 127 1.58 9.99 -14.05
CA ASN A 127 0.73 10.88 -14.83
C ASN A 127 0.81 10.37 -16.27
N GLY A 128 -0.26 9.79 -16.81
CA GLY A 128 -0.30 9.15 -18.16
C GLY A 128 0.04 10.05 -19.37
N THR A 129 0.70 11.18 -19.16
CA THR A 129 1.39 11.99 -20.15
C THR A 129 2.81 11.44 -20.39
N ASN A 130 3.52 11.92 -21.41
CA ASN A 130 4.93 11.55 -21.65
C ASN A 130 5.91 12.08 -20.57
N GLN A 131 5.42 12.41 -19.38
CA GLN A 131 6.23 12.89 -18.26
C GLN A 131 6.73 11.71 -17.42
N PRO A 132 7.93 11.83 -16.84
CA PRO A 132 8.41 10.82 -15.92
C PRO A 132 7.50 10.74 -14.68
N PRO A 133 7.35 9.54 -14.08
CA PRO A 133 6.62 9.40 -12.83
C PRO A 133 7.20 10.28 -11.73
N THR A 134 6.32 10.88 -10.93
CA THR A 134 6.74 11.62 -9.73
C THR A 134 6.83 10.64 -8.56
N THR A 135 7.93 10.69 -7.80
CA THR A 135 8.14 9.82 -6.64
C THR A 135 8.22 10.66 -5.37
N TYR A 136 7.31 10.40 -4.44
CA TYR A 136 7.34 10.93 -3.08
C TYR A 136 7.88 9.87 -2.13
N GLN A 137 8.85 10.24 -1.30
CA GLN A 137 9.40 9.33 -0.30
C GLN A 137 9.20 9.92 1.08
N PHE A 138 8.65 9.14 2.00
CA PHE A 138 8.42 9.56 3.37
C PHE A 138 9.16 8.65 4.34
N SER A 139 9.69 9.23 5.40
CA SER A 139 10.01 8.51 6.63
C SER A 139 8.86 8.66 7.63
N ILE A 140 8.48 7.54 8.25
CA ILE A 140 7.46 7.48 9.29
C ILE A 140 8.14 7.04 10.59
N GLN A 141 7.97 7.84 11.65
CA GLN A 141 8.49 7.55 12.97
C GLN A 141 7.38 7.67 14.01
N ARG A 142 7.05 6.54 14.64
CA ARG A 142 6.14 6.49 15.80
C ARG A 142 6.88 7.08 17.01
N LEU A 143 6.26 8.04 17.68
CA LEU A 143 6.83 8.77 18.81
C LEU A 143 6.39 8.21 20.16
N ASP A 144 5.36 7.37 20.15
CA ASP A 144 4.85 6.65 21.33
C ASP A 144 4.43 5.21 20.94
N ALA A 145 4.20 4.38 21.95
CA ALA A 145 3.91 2.95 21.78
C ALA A 145 2.53 2.66 21.18
N ASP A 146 1.60 3.61 21.32
CA ASP A 146 0.22 3.45 20.88
C ASP A 146 -0.01 3.99 19.46
N ASN A 147 1.04 4.50 18.81
CA ASN A 147 0.99 5.21 17.52
C ASN A 147 0.13 6.49 17.55
N ARG A 148 -0.09 7.09 18.72
CA ARG A 148 -0.89 8.31 18.84
C ARG A 148 -0.21 9.50 18.19
N ASN A 149 1.10 9.62 18.32
CA ASN A 149 1.89 10.68 17.72
C ASN A 149 2.91 10.08 16.74
N VAL A 150 2.87 10.57 15.50
CA VAL A 150 3.65 10.01 14.41
C VAL A 150 4.27 11.15 13.61
N LEU A 151 5.59 11.17 13.54
CA LEU A 151 6.32 12.07 12.66
C LEU A 151 6.32 11.49 11.24
N VAL A 152 5.83 12.28 10.30
CA VAL A 152 5.90 11.96 8.87
C VAL A 152 6.70 13.05 8.17
N LEU A 153 7.78 12.65 7.50
CA LEU A 153 8.72 13.56 6.85
C LEU A 153 8.96 13.11 5.41
N GLU A 154 8.66 13.99 4.45
CA GLU A 154 9.00 13.82 3.05
C GLU A 154 10.51 14.09 2.87
N LYS A 155 11.23 13.13 2.26
CA LYS A 155 12.69 13.07 2.32
C LYS A 155 13.39 14.04 1.36
N GLN A 156 12.75 14.43 0.27
CA GLN A 156 13.37 15.25 -0.77
C GLN A 156 13.33 16.74 -0.40
N THR A 157 12.19 17.19 0.09
CA THR A 157 11.90 18.57 0.49
C THR A 157 12.18 18.80 1.97
N MET A 158 12.34 17.72 2.75
CA MET A 158 12.44 17.77 4.22
C MET A 158 11.22 18.44 4.87
N THR A 159 10.08 18.44 4.17
CA THR A 159 8.81 18.94 4.70
C THR A 159 8.07 17.80 5.38
N GLY A 160 7.36 18.12 6.46
CA GLY A 160 6.70 17.09 7.26
C GLY A 160 5.99 17.69 8.45
N GLY A 161 5.50 16.82 9.31
CA GLY A 161 4.80 17.22 10.52
C GLY A 161 4.56 16.06 11.45
N ILE A 162 4.10 16.39 12.65
CA ILE A 162 3.62 15.41 13.62
C ILE A 162 2.11 15.27 13.42
N ILE A 163 1.68 14.03 13.16
CA ILE A 163 0.28 13.63 13.17
C ILE A 163 -0.06 13.19 14.58
N THR A 164 -1.05 13.85 15.20
CA THR A 164 -1.63 13.41 16.48
C THR A 164 -3.02 12.84 16.24
N GLN A 165 -3.14 11.53 16.42
CA GLN A 165 -4.37 10.80 16.18
C GLN A 165 -5.30 10.83 17.41
N ARG A 166 -6.60 10.78 17.16
CA ARG A 166 -7.65 10.71 18.18
C ARG A 166 -8.39 9.38 18.05
N LYS A 167 -8.65 8.74 19.19
CA LYS A 167 -9.59 7.63 19.30
C LYS A 167 -10.92 8.19 19.78
N GLN A 168 -12.02 7.71 19.24
CA GLN A 168 -13.32 8.00 19.83
C GLN A 168 -13.48 7.19 21.13
N GLU A 169 -14.18 7.72 22.14
CA GLU A 169 -14.28 7.11 23.48
C GLU A 169 -14.90 5.71 23.47
N HIS A 170 -15.57 5.32 22.37
CA HIS A 170 -16.20 4.02 22.19
C HIS A 170 -15.59 3.15 21.09
N GLU A 171 -14.52 3.60 20.42
CA GLU A 171 -13.89 2.86 19.32
C GLU A 171 -12.45 2.47 19.66
N SER A 172 -12.07 1.24 19.31
CA SER A 172 -10.70 0.75 19.40
C SER A 172 -9.79 1.30 18.30
N GLU A 173 -10.36 1.98 17.30
CA GLU A 173 -9.70 2.43 16.08
C GLU A 173 -9.52 3.96 16.04
N TYR A 174 -8.54 4.41 15.27
CA TYR A 174 -8.30 5.84 15.05
C TYR A 174 -9.12 6.33 13.86
N ASP A 175 -9.44 7.63 13.84
CA ASP A 175 -10.02 8.25 12.65
C ASP A 175 -9.10 8.02 11.41
N PRO A 176 -9.67 7.69 10.23
CA PRO A 176 -8.91 7.45 9.01
C PRO A 176 -8.03 8.63 8.59
N ILE A 177 -6.82 8.34 8.08
CA ILE A 177 -5.89 9.34 7.55
C ILE A 177 -5.70 9.07 6.07
N ASN A 178 -6.27 9.94 5.25
CA ASN A 178 -6.24 9.82 3.80
C ASN A 178 -5.16 10.73 3.20
N LEU A 179 -4.27 10.15 2.40
CA LEU A 179 -3.39 10.85 1.49
C LEU A 179 -4.09 10.96 0.13
N ARG A 180 -4.41 12.18 -0.28
CA ARG A 180 -5.05 12.43 -1.57
C ARG A 180 -4.08 13.15 -2.51
N TYR A 181 -3.97 12.63 -3.73
CA TYR A 181 -3.34 13.36 -4.82
C TYR A 181 -4.35 14.27 -5.53
N THR A 182 -4.16 15.59 -5.42
CA THR A 182 -4.95 16.59 -6.14
C THR A 182 -4.10 17.14 -7.28
N GLY A 183 -4.16 16.52 -8.46
CA GLY A 183 -3.35 16.84 -9.64
C GLY A 183 -3.61 18.20 -10.30
N SER A 184 -3.72 19.30 -9.54
CA SER A 184 -3.79 20.65 -10.12
C SER A 184 -2.42 21.07 -10.67
N ASN A 185 -2.41 21.65 -11.88
CA ASN A 185 -1.25 22.08 -12.68
C ASN A 185 -0.29 23.11 -12.03
N SER A 186 -0.40 23.39 -10.73
CA SER A 186 0.47 24.31 -9.99
C SER A 186 1.04 23.59 -8.78
N THR A 187 2.38 23.51 -8.72
CA THR A 187 3.23 23.08 -7.59
C THR A 187 2.59 22.01 -6.70
N PHE A 188 2.96 20.75 -6.98
CA PHE A 188 2.50 19.55 -6.30
C PHE A 188 2.58 19.64 -4.77
N GLU A 189 1.53 20.16 -4.14
CA GLU A 189 1.38 20.20 -2.70
C GLU A 189 0.56 18.97 -2.30
N LEU A 190 1.19 17.99 -1.66
CA LEU A 190 0.48 16.90 -0.99
C LEU A 190 -0.33 17.52 0.15
N LYS A 191 -1.62 17.69 -0.09
CA LYS A 191 -2.54 18.20 0.92
C LYS A 191 -3.03 17.04 1.77
N TRP A 192 -2.66 17.09 3.04
CA TRP A 192 -3.14 16.19 4.08
C TRP A 192 -4.57 16.60 4.43
N PHE A 193 -5.54 15.73 4.14
CA PHE A 193 -6.91 15.95 4.58
C PHE A 193 -7.27 14.88 5.61
N LEU A 194 -7.51 15.31 6.85
CA LEU A 194 -8.31 14.54 7.78
C LEU A 194 -9.75 14.64 7.27
N THR A 195 -10.18 13.61 6.56
CA THR A 195 -11.56 13.53 6.08
C THR A 195 -12.37 12.84 7.16
N TYR A 196 -13.13 13.62 7.93
CA TYR A 196 -14.24 13.08 8.68
C TYR A 196 -15.31 12.70 7.65
N TYR A 197 -15.71 11.43 7.61
CA TYR A 197 -16.95 11.04 6.94
C TYR A 197 -18.08 11.76 7.68
N GLN A 198 -18.52 12.90 7.18
CA GLN A 198 -19.87 13.37 7.46
C GLN A 198 -20.77 12.68 6.44
N ASP A 199 -21.62 11.78 6.93
CA ASP A 199 -22.68 11.17 6.14
C ASP A 199 -23.44 12.27 5.39
N TYR A 200 -23.50 12.15 4.06
CA TYR A 200 -24.47 12.85 3.24
C TYR A 200 -25.83 12.16 3.42
N ASP A 201 -26.39 12.20 4.62
CA ASP A 201 -27.81 11.96 4.85
C ASP A 201 -28.57 13.25 4.55
N GLY A 202 -28.61 13.60 3.26
CA GLY A 202 -29.52 14.58 2.70
C GLY A 202 -30.88 13.95 2.46
N VAL A 203 -31.59 13.56 3.52
CA VAL A 203 -33.03 13.29 3.47
C VAL A 203 -33.77 14.47 4.08
N GLY A 204 -34.48 15.20 3.21
CA GLY A 204 -35.78 15.81 3.52
C GLY A 204 -35.80 17.13 4.29
N SER A 205 -36.09 18.21 3.58
CA SER A 205 -37.17 19.15 3.93
C SER A 205 -37.76 19.71 2.63
#